data_AF-A0A2D6Q7M7-F1
#
_entry.id   AF-A0A2D6Q7M7-F1
#
_cell.length_a   1.000
_cell.length_b   1.000
_cell.length_c   1.000
_cell.angle_alpha   90.00
_cell.angle_beta   90.00
_cell.angle_gamma   90.00
#
_symmetry.space_group_name_H-M   'P 1'
#
loop_
_entity.id
_entity.type
_entity.pdbx_description
1 polymer ?
#
loop_
_entity_poly.entity_id
_entity_poly.type
_entity_poly.pdbx_seq_one_letter_code
_entity_poly.pdbx_strand_id
1 'polypeptide(L)'
;LLTSWGIAFAAPMILALVLSPILNKNLLYTLFIDKLVLHEGIGSGLSVISQLPQIYGWYLIAGTILGILLVFAYKLKTYYLPVTITLIYALWFEIGIGLPYDRYLLPIIPMAIILTATTVDEIASFTKMITKINWIKFIIIIPIVFLIASPFYTNGVNLIDNKASSYIGYQDAADWLEANAPEDAILYAGSPRPMRAFTAKEYLLESGQEDPTGLIINLRNERFLDNQTLFEEEVVQYASEGHEIYLEIDIWEYTQASWYYPLSQDSLDYFVSLGFYIEEVIYKELPTDNGLENYSVLFLFKYAGNNVVDTETANVETTEAVDNETS
;
A
#
# COMPACT_ATOMS: atom_id res chain seq x y z
N LEU A 1 -9.61 24.96 -12.42
CA LEU A 1 -10.85 24.15 -12.31
C LEU A 1 -11.60 24.09 -13.63
N LEU A 2 -12.38 25.07 -14.09
CA LEU A 2 -13.12 24.95 -15.37
C LEU A 2 -12.25 24.67 -16.62
N THR A 3 -11.06 25.25 -16.72
CA THR A 3 -10.11 24.99 -17.83
C THR A 3 -9.46 23.61 -17.75
N SER A 4 -9.03 23.18 -16.56
CA SER A 4 -8.56 21.82 -16.31
C SER A 4 -9.65 20.77 -16.58
N TRP A 5 -10.92 21.11 -16.34
CA TRP A 5 -12.07 20.24 -16.59
C TRP A 5 -12.41 20.16 -18.08
N GLY A 6 -12.31 21.28 -18.81
CA GLY A 6 -12.46 21.30 -20.26
C GLY A 6 -11.42 20.42 -20.96
N ILE A 7 -10.16 20.45 -20.51
CA ILE A 7 -9.09 19.60 -21.06
C ILE A 7 -9.31 18.13 -20.65
N ALA A 8 -9.67 17.88 -19.40
CA ALA A 8 -9.97 16.56 -18.86
C ALA A 8 -11.07 15.83 -19.65
N PHE A 9 -12.17 16.50 -19.99
CA PHE A 9 -13.26 15.85 -20.74
C PHE A 9 -13.06 15.90 -22.26
N ALA A 10 -12.49 17.00 -22.80
CA ALA A 10 -12.34 17.14 -24.24
C ALA A 10 -11.22 16.27 -24.81
N ALA A 11 -10.10 16.07 -24.10
CA ALA A 11 -8.97 15.31 -24.64
C ALA A 11 -9.30 13.82 -24.87
N PRO A 12 -9.93 13.08 -23.94
CA PRO A 12 -10.37 11.70 -24.18
C PRO A 12 -11.47 11.64 -25.24
N MET A 13 -12.43 12.58 -25.26
CA MET A 13 -13.46 12.62 -26.30
C MET A 13 -12.87 12.83 -27.70
N ILE A 14 -11.94 13.77 -27.85
CA ILE A 14 -11.28 14.06 -29.13
C ILE A 14 -10.41 12.86 -29.54
N LEU A 15 -9.64 12.29 -28.61
CA LEU A 15 -8.81 11.12 -28.88
C LEU A 15 -9.67 9.91 -29.26
N ALA A 16 -10.80 9.70 -28.59
CA ALA A 16 -11.77 8.67 -28.90
C ALA A 16 -12.40 8.86 -30.29
N LEU A 17 -12.79 10.09 -30.65
CA LEU A 17 -13.30 10.44 -31.97
C LEU A 17 -12.26 10.19 -33.08
N VAL A 18 -10.98 10.42 -32.80
CA VAL A 18 -9.88 10.19 -33.75
C VAL A 18 -9.54 8.70 -33.90
N LEU A 19 -9.57 7.93 -32.81
CA LEU A 19 -9.21 6.51 -32.80
C LEU A 19 -10.34 5.58 -33.28
N SER A 20 -11.60 6.00 -33.12
CA SER A 20 -12.80 5.25 -33.54
C SER A 20 -12.76 4.77 -35.01
N PRO A 21 -12.45 5.62 -36.01
CA PRO A 21 -12.33 5.18 -37.40
C PRO A 21 -11.10 4.29 -37.68
N ILE A 22 -10.07 4.33 -36.83
CA ILE A 22 -8.83 3.54 -37.00
C ILE A 22 -9.00 2.09 -36.52
N LEU A 23 -9.81 1.88 -35.48
CA LEU A 23 -9.92 0.58 -34.79
C LEU A 23 -11.10 -0.29 -35.25
N ASN A 24 -11.94 0.20 -36.17
CA ASN A 24 -13.00 -0.55 -36.88
C ASN A 24 -13.92 -1.42 -35.97
N LYS A 25 -14.67 -0.76 -35.06
CA LYS A 25 -15.77 -1.24 -34.17
C LYS A 25 -15.39 -2.05 -32.91
N ASN A 26 -16.22 -2.17 -31.85
CA ASN A 26 -17.22 -1.30 -31.17
C ASN A 26 -17.49 -1.86 -29.74
N LEU A 27 -16.56 -2.63 -29.17
CA LEU A 27 -16.71 -3.26 -27.84
C LEU A 27 -15.65 -2.75 -26.88
N LEU A 28 -14.36 -2.78 -27.25
CA LEU A 28 -13.30 -2.15 -26.47
C LEU A 28 -13.48 -0.64 -26.37
N TYR A 29 -13.92 0.00 -27.46
CA TYR A 29 -14.27 1.43 -27.48
C TYR A 29 -15.44 1.75 -26.53
N THR A 30 -16.52 0.96 -26.57
CA THR A 30 -17.71 1.16 -25.76
C THR A 30 -17.44 0.83 -24.29
N LEU A 31 -16.71 -0.25 -23.99
CA LEU A 31 -16.25 -0.57 -22.63
C LEU A 31 -15.28 0.48 -22.09
N PHE A 32 -14.42 1.05 -22.93
CA PHE A 32 -13.51 2.12 -22.54
C PHE A 32 -14.25 3.43 -22.23
N ILE A 33 -15.21 3.83 -23.07
CA ILE A 33 -16.06 5.00 -22.84
C ILE A 33 -17.00 4.77 -21.65
N ASP A 34 -17.67 3.62 -21.55
CA ASP A 34 -18.53 3.27 -20.42
C ASP A 34 -17.71 3.25 -19.12
N LYS A 35 -16.49 2.69 -19.11
CA LYS A 35 -15.63 2.75 -17.91
C LYS A 35 -15.12 4.16 -17.61
N LEU A 36 -14.80 4.98 -18.61
CA LEU A 36 -14.41 6.39 -18.42
C LEU A 36 -15.55 7.27 -17.90
N VAL A 37 -16.78 7.01 -18.34
CA VAL A 37 -17.96 7.85 -18.06
C VAL A 37 -18.72 7.36 -16.82
N LEU A 38 -18.71 6.06 -16.52
CA LEU A 38 -19.44 5.46 -15.39
C LEU A 38 -18.60 5.27 -14.11
N HIS A 39 -17.30 5.60 -14.11
CA HIS A 39 -16.57 5.62 -12.84
C HIS A 39 -16.98 6.84 -12.01
N GLU A 40 -17.65 6.59 -10.88
CA GLU A 40 -18.05 7.55 -9.83
C GLU A 40 -16.86 8.17 -9.07
N GLY A 41 -15.74 8.40 -9.75
CA GLY A 41 -14.63 9.17 -9.22
C GLY A 41 -14.65 10.53 -9.87
N ILE A 42 -15.10 11.56 -9.14
CA ILE A 42 -14.79 12.95 -9.51
C ILE A 42 -13.27 13.02 -9.68
N GLY A 43 -12.80 13.15 -10.92
CA GLY A 43 -11.37 13.09 -11.24
C GLY A 43 -10.58 14.02 -10.33
N SER A 44 -9.46 13.54 -9.82
CA SER A 44 -8.68 14.19 -8.77
C SER A 44 -7.88 15.43 -9.25
N GLY A 45 -8.15 15.90 -10.48
CA GLY A 45 -7.37 16.94 -11.15
C GLY A 45 -5.90 16.54 -11.35
N LEU A 46 -5.00 17.52 -11.44
CA LEU A 46 -3.56 17.36 -11.75
C LEU A 46 -2.73 16.64 -10.65
N SER A 47 -3.38 15.93 -9.74
CA SER A 47 -2.74 15.19 -8.64
C SER A 47 -1.98 13.95 -9.12
N VAL A 48 -2.43 13.31 -10.21
CA VAL A 48 -1.69 12.18 -10.82
C VAL A 48 -0.36 12.64 -11.37
N ILE A 49 -0.34 13.78 -12.06
CA ILE A 49 0.89 14.33 -12.66
C ILE A 49 1.94 14.61 -11.58
N SER A 50 1.54 15.05 -10.39
CA SER A 50 2.46 15.25 -9.28
C SER A 50 3.05 13.96 -8.69
N GLN A 51 2.41 12.80 -8.89
CA GLN A 51 2.92 11.49 -8.44
C GLN A 51 3.90 10.87 -9.45
N LEU A 52 3.84 11.25 -10.74
CA LEU A 52 4.70 10.70 -11.79
C LEU A 52 6.20 10.74 -11.42
N PRO A 53 6.76 11.83 -10.86
CA PRO A 53 8.18 11.88 -10.54
C PRO A 53 8.59 10.87 -9.46
N GLN A 54 7.70 10.54 -8.52
CA GLN A 54 7.98 9.56 -7.48
C GLN A 54 8.02 8.14 -8.06
N ILE A 55 7.15 7.85 -9.03
CA ILE A 55 6.99 6.52 -9.63
C ILE A 55 7.99 6.27 -10.75
N TYR A 56 8.17 7.24 -11.66
CA TYR A 56 9.00 7.10 -12.86
C TYR A 56 10.40 7.70 -12.70
N GLY A 57 10.57 8.67 -11.79
CA GLY A 57 11.74 9.53 -11.78
C GLY A 57 11.74 10.54 -12.93
N TRP A 58 12.31 11.71 -12.70
CA TRP A 58 12.35 12.80 -13.69
C TRP A 58 13.05 12.42 -15.00
N TYR A 59 14.07 11.56 -14.93
CA TYR A 59 14.83 11.14 -16.10
C TYR A 59 14.03 10.25 -17.05
N LEU A 60 13.24 9.30 -16.51
CA LEU A 60 12.37 8.45 -17.34
C LEU A 60 11.23 9.26 -17.95
N ILE A 61 10.66 10.22 -17.21
CA ILE A 61 9.62 11.12 -17.72
C ILE A 61 10.17 11.92 -18.91
N ALA A 62 11.33 12.57 -18.75
CA ALA A 62 11.95 13.35 -19.82
C ALA A 62 12.28 12.46 -21.04
N GLY A 63 12.85 11.27 -20.79
CA GLY A 63 13.14 10.28 -21.83
C GLY A 63 11.89 9.82 -22.60
N THR A 64 10.78 9.62 -21.89
CA THR A 64 9.50 9.21 -22.46
C THR A 64 8.89 10.30 -23.34
N ILE A 65 8.88 11.55 -22.86
CA ILE A 65 8.37 12.70 -23.63
C ILE A 65 9.18 12.88 -24.91
N LEU A 66 10.52 12.85 -24.83
CA LEU A 66 11.38 12.90 -26.01
C LEU A 66 11.11 11.74 -26.96
N GLY A 67 10.88 10.54 -26.42
CA GLY A 67 10.59 9.34 -27.20
C GLY A 67 9.30 9.49 -28.01
N ILE A 68 8.24 10.00 -27.38
CA ILE A 68 6.98 10.32 -28.04
C ILE A 68 7.20 11.32 -29.18
N LEU A 69 7.96 12.40 -28.93
CA LEU A 69 8.27 13.40 -29.96
C LEU A 69 9.03 12.80 -31.15
N LEU A 70 10.03 11.96 -30.90
CA LEU A 70 10.81 11.29 -31.95
C LEU A 70 9.96 10.31 -32.78
N VAL A 71 9.07 9.55 -32.11
CA VAL A 71 8.14 8.63 -32.79
C VAL A 71 7.27 9.38 -33.80
N PHE A 72 6.76 10.56 -33.44
CA PHE A 72 5.98 11.38 -34.37
C PHE A 72 6.85 12.05 -35.44
N ALA A 73 8.01 12.61 -35.07
CA ALA A 73 8.92 13.29 -36.00
C ALA A 73 9.42 12.37 -37.11
N TYR A 74 9.82 11.14 -36.76
CA TYR A 74 10.32 10.14 -37.71
C TYR A 74 9.23 9.18 -38.24
N LYS A 75 7.97 9.35 -37.82
CA LYS A 75 6.82 8.54 -38.25
C LYS A 75 7.04 7.04 -37.99
N LEU A 76 7.58 6.69 -36.82
CA LEU A 76 7.93 5.31 -36.45
C LEU A 76 6.67 4.52 -36.08
N LYS A 77 5.98 4.00 -37.09
CA LYS A 77 4.66 3.32 -36.95
C LYS A 77 4.65 2.21 -35.90
N THR A 78 5.75 1.47 -35.73
CA THR A 78 5.88 0.38 -34.76
C THR A 78 5.66 0.84 -33.31
N TYR A 79 5.94 2.11 -33.00
CA TYR A 79 5.82 2.67 -31.65
C TYR A 79 4.53 3.44 -31.40
N TYR A 80 3.64 3.56 -32.39
CA TYR A 80 2.36 4.26 -32.21
C TYR A 80 1.47 3.60 -31.17
N LEU A 81 1.50 2.26 -31.04
CA LEU A 81 0.72 1.56 -30.03
C LEU A 81 1.22 1.89 -28.60
N PRO A 82 2.52 1.77 -28.26
CA PRO A 82 3.06 2.25 -26.98
C PRO A 82 2.73 3.71 -26.66
N VAL A 83 2.85 4.61 -27.65
CA VAL A 83 2.46 6.03 -27.47
C VAL A 83 0.98 6.14 -27.14
N THR A 84 0.12 5.47 -27.92
CA THR A 84 -1.33 5.52 -27.74
C THR A 84 -1.74 4.99 -26.38
N ILE A 85 -1.20 3.84 -25.94
CA ILE A 85 -1.46 3.27 -24.61
C ILE A 85 -0.99 4.24 -23.53
N THR A 86 0.22 4.77 -23.63
CA THR A 86 0.77 5.72 -22.65
C THR A 86 -0.12 6.96 -22.50
N LEU A 87 -0.54 7.56 -23.62
CA LEU A 87 -1.39 8.75 -23.61
C LEU A 87 -2.81 8.45 -23.11
N ILE A 88 -3.41 7.36 -23.57
CA ILE A 88 -4.75 6.93 -23.13
C ILE A 88 -4.75 6.68 -21.63
N TYR A 89 -3.76 5.95 -21.13
CA TYR A 89 -3.69 5.58 -19.73
C TYR A 89 -3.38 6.83 -18.88
N ALA A 90 -2.43 7.68 -19.28
CA ALA A 90 -2.18 8.95 -18.59
C ALA A 90 -3.43 9.84 -18.49
N LEU A 91 -4.21 9.95 -19.58
CA LEU A 91 -5.50 10.65 -19.57
C LEU A 91 -6.53 9.93 -18.68
N TRP A 92 -6.63 8.61 -18.78
CA TRP A 92 -7.57 7.84 -17.97
C TRP A 92 -7.30 7.97 -16.47
N PHE A 93 -6.04 8.00 -16.02
CA PHE A 93 -5.70 8.23 -14.61
C PHE A 93 -6.10 9.61 -14.12
N GLU A 94 -5.78 10.63 -14.93
CA GLU A 94 -6.05 12.02 -14.59
C GLU A 94 -7.56 12.33 -14.47
N ILE A 95 -8.39 11.60 -15.22
CA ILE A 95 -9.78 11.97 -15.46
C ILE A 95 -10.77 10.95 -14.91
N GLY A 96 -10.42 9.66 -14.98
CA GLY A 96 -11.33 8.55 -14.72
C GLY A 96 -11.19 7.91 -13.34
N ILE A 97 -10.28 8.38 -12.49
CA ILE A 97 -10.04 7.80 -11.16
C ILE A 97 -10.21 8.88 -10.08
N GLY A 98 -11.16 8.65 -9.18
CA GLY A 98 -11.45 9.58 -8.08
C GLY A 98 -10.38 9.59 -6.98
N LEU A 99 -9.64 8.49 -6.84
CA LEU A 99 -8.53 8.34 -5.89
C LEU A 99 -7.33 7.73 -6.63
N PRO A 100 -6.41 8.57 -7.16
CA PRO A 100 -5.24 8.07 -7.87
C PRO A 100 -4.26 7.46 -6.87
N TYR A 101 -4.35 6.15 -6.70
CA TYR A 101 -3.33 5.38 -5.99
C TYR A 101 -2.10 5.20 -6.90
N ASP A 102 -0.91 5.19 -6.34
CA ASP A 102 0.33 5.08 -7.14
C ASP A 102 0.44 3.74 -7.89
N ARG A 103 -0.08 2.66 -7.29
CA ARG A 103 -0.05 1.26 -7.83
C ARG A 103 -0.66 1.12 -9.22
N TYR A 104 -1.44 2.09 -9.59
CA TYR A 104 -2.36 2.14 -10.69
C TYR A 104 -1.64 2.67 -11.94
N LEU A 105 -0.55 3.43 -11.76
CA LEU A 105 0.34 3.88 -12.82
C LEU A 105 1.36 2.80 -13.24
N LEU A 106 1.56 1.74 -12.46
CA LEU A 106 2.53 0.66 -12.74
C LEU A 106 2.46 0.08 -14.17
N PRO A 107 1.28 -0.15 -14.78
CA PRO A 107 1.19 -0.73 -16.11
C PRO A 107 1.76 0.13 -17.26
N ILE A 108 1.95 1.45 -17.07
CA ILE A 108 2.58 2.31 -18.11
C ILE A 108 4.10 2.18 -18.08
N ILE A 109 4.72 1.76 -16.96
CA ILE A 109 6.18 1.71 -16.81
C ILE A 109 6.87 1.00 -17.99
N PRO A 110 6.43 -0.18 -18.45
CA PRO A 110 7.04 -0.83 -19.61
C PRO A 110 6.97 0.01 -20.90
N MET A 111 5.86 0.72 -21.12
CA MET A 111 5.69 1.59 -22.30
C MET A 111 6.60 2.82 -22.21
N ALA A 112 6.71 3.44 -21.04
CA ALA A 112 7.64 4.55 -20.78
C ALA A 112 9.10 4.14 -21.01
N ILE A 113 9.48 2.93 -20.59
CA ILE A 113 10.82 2.36 -20.84
C ILE A 113 11.06 2.17 -22.34
N ILE A 114 10.11 1.58 -23.08
CA ILE A 114 10.23 1.39 -24.54
C ILE A 114 10.37 2.74 -25.27
N LEU A 115 9.58 3.74 -24.90
CA LEU A 115 9.63 5.07 -25.49
C LEU A 115 10.97 5.77 -25.17
N THR A 116 11.44 5.64 -23.93
CA THR A 116 12.74 6.16 -23.50
C THR A 116 13.90 5.47 -24.22
N ALA A 117 13.79 4.17 -24.51
CA ALA A 117 14.80 3.46 -25.29
C ALA A 117 14.96 4.04 -26.71
N THR A 118 13.86 4.48 -27.32
CA THR A 118 13.89 5.22 -28.60
C THR A 118 14.72 6.50 -28.49
N THR A 119 14.57 7.26 -27.40
CA THR A 119 15.37 8.46 -27.12
C THR A 119 16.85 8.14 -26.97
N VAL A 120 17.17 7.08 -26.21
CA VAL A 120 18.56 6.65 -26.00
C VAL A 120 19.22 6.20 -27.31
N ASP A 121 18.50 5.46 -28.16
CA ASP A 121 19.01 5.02 -29.46
C ASP A 121 19.24 6.20 -30.42
N GLU A 122 18.39 7.21 -30.39
CA GLU A 122 18.58 8.44 -31.17
C GLU A 122 19.82 9.23 -30.70
N ILE A 123 20.00 9.41 -29.39
CA ILE A 123 21.20 10.03 -28.81
C ILE A 123 22.47 9.25 -29.21
N ALA A 124 22.39 7.92 -29.18
CA ALA A 124 23.49 7.05 -29.62
C ALA A 124 23.82 7.24 -31.10
N SER A 125 22.80 7.42 -31.94
CA SER A 125 22.92 7.66 -33.38
C SER A 125 23.53 9.03 -33.68
N PHE A 126 23.10 10.10 -33.00
CA PHE A 126 23.73 11.42 -33.08
C PHE A 126 25.20 11.38 -32.67
N THR A 127 25.54 10.60 -31.64
CA THR A 127 26.93 10.45 -31.20
C THR A 127 27.81 9.89 -32.33
N LYS A 128 27.32 8.88 -33.08
CA LYS A 128 28.05 8.33 -34.23
C LYS A 128 28.20 9.34 -35.38
N MET A 129 27.26 10.28 -35.54
CA MET A 129 27.39 11.34 -36.54
C MET A 129 28.50 12.33 -36.18
N ILE A 130 28.65 12.64 -34.90
CA ILE A 130 29.63 13.63 -34.41
C ILE A 130 31.03 13.01 -34.29
N THR A 131 31.13 11.75 -33.89
CA THR A 131 32.41 11.06 -33.71
C THR A 131 32.47 9.72 -34.44
N LYS A 132 33.60 9.47 -35.10
CA LYS A 132 33.91 8.18 -35.74
C LYS A 132 34.32 7.09 -34.75
N ILE A 133 34.47 7.44 -33.46
CA ILE A 133 34.97 6.54 -32.42
C ILE A 133 33.80 5.76 -31.82
N ASN A 134 33.70 4.49 -32.18
CA ASN A 134 32.55 3.62 -31.86
C ASN A 134 32.27 3.42 -30.36
N TRP A 135 33.26 3.62 -29.47
CA TRP A 135 33.08 3.40 -28.03
C TRP A 135 32.54 4.63 -27.29
N ILE A 136 32.61 5.83 -27.87
CA ILE A 136 32.14 7.07 -27.22
C ILE A 136 30.63 7.02 -26.95
N LYS A 137 29.85 6.33 -27.79
CA LYS A 137 28.42 6.12 -27.54
C LYS A 137 28.16 5.46 -26.17
N PHE A 138 29.03 4.57 -25.71
CA PHE A 138 28.86 3.90 -24.42
C PHE A 138 29.16 4.85 -23.26
N ILE A 139 30.11 5.77 -23.42
CA ILE A 139 30.39 6.82 -22.43
C ILE A 139 29.17 7.71 -22.21
N ILE A 140 28.33 7.91 -23.22
CA ILE A 140 27.12 8.74 -23.13
C ILE A 140 25.91 7.91 -22.65
N ILE A 141 25.73 6.71 -23.20
CA ILE A 141 24.57 5.85 -22.87
C ILE A 141 24.63 5.36 -21.42
N ILE A 142 25.80 4.93 -20.94
CA ILE A 142 25.92 4.33 -19.59
C ILE A 142 25.47 5.33 -18.51
N PRO A 143 25.94 6.59 -18.48
CA PRO A 143 25.44 7.59 -17.53
C PRO A 143 23.94 7.85 -17.67
N ILE A 144 23.39 7.92 -18.88
CA ILE A 144 21.95 8.14 -19.09
C ILE A 144 21.14 6.98 -18.49
N VAL A 145 21.54 5.74 -18.76
CA VAL A 145 20.90 4.56 -18.19
C VAL A 145 21.02 4.56 -16.66
N PHE A 146 22.18 4.94 -16.12
CA PHE A 146 22.38 5.04 -14.68
C PHE A 146 21.48 6.10 -14.04
N LEU A 147 21.33 7.28 -14.67
CA LEU A 147 20.42 8.33 -14.21
C LEU A 147 18.97 7.87 -14.24
N ILE A 148 18.55 7.14 -15.27
CA ILE A 148 17.20 6.56 -15.35
C ILE A 148 16.99 5.50 -14.26
N ALA A 149 17.97 4.64 -14.02
CA ALA A 149 17.86 3.52 -13.08
C ALA A 149 18.00 3.93 -11.61
N SER A 150 18.75 5.00 -11.31
CA SER A 150 19.08 5.41 -9.94
C SER A 150 17.85 5.67 -9.05
N PRO A 151 16.81 6.40 -9.49
CA PRO A 151 15.59 6.57 -8.69
C PRO A 151 14.90 5.25 -8.34
N PHE A 152 14.84 4.31 -9.29
CA PHE A 152 14.26 2.98 -9.03
C PHE A 152 15.07 2.17 -8.04
N TYR A 153 16.40 2.26 -8.11
CA TYR A 153 17.28 1.61 -7.15
C TYR A 153 17.07 2.19 -5.75
N THR A 154 17.10 3.52 -5.59
CA THR A 154 16.87 4.18 -4.30
C THR A 154 15.50 3.84 -3.72
N ASN A 155 14.44 3.91 -4.53
CA ASN A 155 13.09 3.53 -4.10
C ASN A 155 13.02 2.04 -3.71
N GLY A 156 13.72 1.17 -4.44
CA GLY A 156 13.79 -0.26 -4.13
C GLY A 156 14.49 -0.55 -2.81
N VAL A 157 15.60 0.12 -2.52
CA VAL A 157 16.30 0.03 -1.22
C VAL A 157 15.38 0.51 -0.10
N ASN A 158 14.79 1.70 -0.24
CA ASN A 158 13.84 2.23 0.75
C ASN A 158 12.66 1.28 0.98
N LEU A 159 12.13 0.64 -0.07
CA LEU A 159 11.04 -0.32 0.06
C LEU A 159 11.48 -1.58 0.85
N ILE A 160 12.69 -2.07 0.61
CA ILE A 160 13.25 -3.22 1.35
C ILE A 160 13.41 -2.86 2.83
N ASP A 161 13.99 -1.69 3.11
CA ASP A 161 14.23 -1.21 4.47
C ASP A 161 12.90 -0.96 5.21
N ASN A 162 11.94 -0.31 4.54
CA ASN A 162 10.59 -0.10 5.09
C ASN A 162 9.88 -1.43 5.32
N LYS A 163 9.97 -2.39 4.39
CA LYS A 163 9.38 -3.72 4.55
C LYS A 163 9.97 -4.47 5.74
N ALA A 164 11.29 -4.38 5.96
CA ALA A 164 11.92 -4.95 7.14
C ALA A 164 11.36 -4.35 8.44
N SER A 165 10.89 -3.09 8.37
CA SER A 165 10.33 -2.37 9.50
C SER A 165 8.80 -2.53 9.68
N SER A 166 8.06 -2.86 8.61
CA SER A 166 6.59 -2.96 8.65
C SER A 166 6.03 -4.27 9.21
N TYR A 167 6.88 -5.29 9.43
CA TYR A 167 6.47 -6.59 10.00
C TYR A 167 7.14 -6.87 11.35
N ILE A 168 7.58 -5.81 12.03
CA ILE A 168 8.34 -5.92 13.25
C ILE A 168 7.44 -6.43 14.37
N GLY A 169 7.85 -7.54 14.99
CA GLY A 169 7.19 -8.11 16.17
C GLY A 169 6.13 -9.19 15.90
N TYR A 170 5.51 -9.24 14.71
CA TYR A 170 4.43 -10.21 14.48
C TYR A 170 4.89 -11.66 14.51
N GLN A 171 6.13 -11.94 14.08
CA GLN A 171 6.69 -13.29 14.17
C GLN A 171 6.86 -13.69 15.63
N ASP A 172 7.43 -12.82 16.48
CA ASP A 172 7.61 -13.08 17.91
C ASP A 172 6.24 -13.22 18.62
N ALA A 173 5.26 -12.38 18.28
CA ALA A 173 3.89 -12.51 18.78
C ALA A 173 3.26 -13.85 18.39
N ALA A 174 3.45 -14.28 17.15
CA ALA A 174 2.94 -15.55 16.66
C ALA A 174 3.64 -16.74 17.33
N ASP A 175 4.98 -16.73 17.42
CA ASP A 175 5.76 -17.74 18.11
C ASP A 175 5.34 -17.86 19.58
N TRP A 176 5.06 -16.73 20.23
CA TRP A 176 4.53 -16.68 21.59
C TRP A 176 3.12 -17.31 21.67
N LEU A 177 2.21 -16.93 20.76
CA LEU A 177 0.85 -17.49 20.73
C LEU A 177 0.85 -19.00 20.45
N GLU A 178 1.70 -19.48 19.55
CA GLU A 178 1.84 -20.92 19.28
C GLU A 178 2.36 -21.70 20.50
N ALA A 179 3.24 -21.08 21.30
CA ALA A 179 3.80 -21.71 22.49
C ALA A 179 2.87 -21.67 23.72
N ASN A 180 1.98 -20.67 23.82
CA ASN A 180 1.24 -20.37 25.06
C ASN A 180 -0.28 -20.41 24.92
N ALA A 181 -0.83 -20.19 23.72
CA ALA A 181 -2.27 -20.22 23.49
C ALA A 181 -2.72 -21.62 23.01
N PRO A 182 -3.88 -22.11 23.47
CA PRO A 182 -4.48 -23.33 22.93
C PRO A 182 -4.66 -23.28 21.40
N GLU A 183 -4.63 -24.45 20.76
CA GLU A 183 -4.83 -24.57 19.32
C GLU A 183 -6.18 -24.01 18.87
N ASP A 184 -7.22 -24.11 19.70
CA ASP A 184 -8.60 -23.65 19.47
C ASP A 184 -8.91 -22.26 20.06
N ALA A 185 -7.89 -21.55 20.53
CA ALA A 185 -8.04 -20.20 21.05
C ALA A 185 -8.34 -19.19 19.94
N ILE A 186 -9.31 -18.31 20.20
CA ILE A 186 -9.72 -17.24 19.30
C ILE A 186 -8.78 -16.05 19.48
N LEU A 187 -8.31 -15.50 18.37
CA LEU A 187 -7.46 -14.32 18.31
C LEU A 187 -8.21 -13.18 17.62
N TYR A 188 -8.57 -12.15 18.37
CA TYR A 188 -8.92 -10.86 17.80
C TYR A 188 -7.64 -10.13 17.42
N ALA A 189 -7.40 -9.92 16.13
CA ALA A 189 -6.16 -9.30 15.64
C ALA A 189 -6.42 -7.93 15.03
N GLY A 190 -5.73 -6.92 15.56
CA GLY A 190 -5.56 -5.60 14.95
C GLY A 190 -4.80 -5.69 13.63
N SER A 191 -3.86 -6.62 13.52
CA SER A 191 -3.10 -6.91 12.29
C SER A 191 -3.31 -8.36 11.82
N PRO A 192 -4.51 -8.69 11.32
CA PRO A 192 -4.94 -10.07 11.14
C PRO A 192 -4.24 -10.79 9.98
N ARG A 193 -3.72 -10.05 8.99
CA ARG A 193 -2.96 -10.64 7.86
C ARG A 193 -1.57 -11.13 8.29
N PRO A 194 -0.72 -10.31 8.95
CA PRO A 194 0.51 -10.80 9.58
C PRO A 194 0.24 -11.95 10.55
N MET A 195 -0.75 -11.81 11.44
CA MET A 195 -1.03 -12.86 12.42
C MET A 195 -1.42 -14.17 11.75
N ARG A 196 -2.26 -14.16 10.72
CA ARG A 196 -2.56 -15.36 9.90
C ARG A 196 -1.30 -15.96 9.26
N ALA A 197 -0.43 -15.11 8.70
CA ALA A 197 0.76 -15.57 8.01
C ALA A 197 1.77 -16.25 8.95
N PHE A 198 1.88 -15.79 10.20
CA PHE A 198 2.87 -16.28 11.15
C PHE A 198 2.35 -17.32 12.14
N THR A 199 1.07 -17.30 12.53
CA THR A 199 0.45 -18.32 13.42
C THR A 199 -0.09 -19.54 12.66
N ALA A 200 -0.13 -19.46 11.33
CA ALA A 200 -0.79 -20.44 10.45
C ALA A 200 -2.28 -20.71 10.80
N LYS A 201 -2.93 -19.86 11.61
CA LYS A 201 -4.37 -19.93 11.91
C LYS A 201 -5.19 -19.24 10.82
N GLU A 202 -6.32 -19.83 10.46
CA GLU A 202 -7.24 -19.28 9.46
C GLU A 202 -8.21 -18.24 10.04
N TYR A 203 -8.85 -17.45 9.17
CA TYR A 203 -9.86 -16.48 9.60
C TYR A 203 -11.13 -17.16 10.07
N LEU A 204 -11.64 -16.77 11.25
CA LEU A 204 -12.96 -17.18 11.68
C LEU A 204 -14.00 -16.63 10.69
N LEU A 205 -14.78 -17.53 10.10
CA LEU A 205 -15.75 -17.21 9.07
C LEU A 205 -16.76 -16.15 9.53
N GLU A 206 -16.95 -15.13 8.69
CA GLU A 206 -18.24 -14.44 8.58
C GLU A 206 -18.89 -14.80 7.25
N SER A 207 -20.22 -14.88 7.23
CA SER A 207 -21.05 -15.35 6.12
C SER A 207 -20.55 -14.93 4.72
N GLY A 208 -19.88 -15.84 3.99
CA GLY A 208 -19.46 -15.53 2.63
C GLY A 208 -18.53 -16.52 1.95
N GLN A 209 -17.32 -16.76 2.45
CA GLN A 209 -16.42 -17.82 1.99
C GLN A 209 -15.12 -17.94 2.82
N GLU A 210 -14.77 -19.21 3.07
CA GLU A 210 -13.53 -19.85 3.58
C GLU A 210 -13.23 -19.94 5.11
N ASP A 211 -13.31 -21.22 5.55
CA ASP A 211 -12.92 -22.01 6.73
C ASP A 211 -13.68 -21.96 8.08
N PRO A 212 -14.62 -22.90 8.36
CA PRO A 212 -15.32 -23.02 9.64
C PRO A 212 -14.42 -23.41 10.82
N THR A 213 -13.13 -23.66 10.60
CA THR A 213 -12.14 -23.88 11.67
C THR A 213 -11.25 -22.68 11.92
N GLY A 214 -11.49 -21.54 11.28
CA GLY A 214 -10.69 -20.35 11.51
C GLY A 214 -10.84 -19.82 12.93
N LEU A 215 -9.79 -19.19 13.43
CA LEU A 215 -9.68 -18.74 14.82
C LEU A 215 -9.24 -17.28 14.91
N ILE A 216 -8.94 -16.63 13.79
CA ILE A 216 -8.55 -15.22 13.74
C ILE A 216 -9.76 -14.37 13.36
N ILE A 217 -10.12 -13.42 14.23
CA ILE A 217 -11.12 -12.40 13.97
C ILE A 217 -10.41 -11.11 13.54
N ASN A 218 -10.81 -10.58 12.38
CA ASN A 218 -10.29 -9.32 11.86
C ASN A 218 -10.97 -8.12 12.55
N LEU A 219 -10.26 -7.47 13.48
CA LEU A 219 -10.77 -6.28 14.19
C LEU A 219 -10.85 -5.01 13.33
N ARG A 220 -10.24 -5.00 12.14
CA ARG A 220 -10.32 -3.90 11.16
C ARG A 220 -11.47 -4.05 10.17
N ASN A 221 -12.27 -5.10 10.31
CA ASN A 221 -13.47 -5.28 9.50
C ASN A 221 -14.47 -4.16 9.80
N GLU A 222 -15.18 -3.66 8.78
CA GLU A 222 -16.22 -2.63 8.88
C GLU A 222 -17.23 -2.90 10.00
N ARG A 223 -17.46 -4.19 10.32
CA ARG A 223 -18.34 -4.58 11.43
C ARG A 223 -17.92 -4.07 12.80
N PHE A 224 -16.63 -3.80 13.03
CA PHE A 224 -16.08 -3.38 14.32
C PHE A 224 -15.56 -1.95 14.34
N LEU A 225 -15.26 -1.35 13.18
CA LEU A 225 -14.65 -0.02 13.10
C LEU A 225 -15.40 1.03 13.93
N ASP A 226 -16.74 0.96 13.90
CA ASP A 226 -17.64 1.86 14.63
C ASP A 226 -18.60 1.12 15.57
N ASN A 227 -18.37 -0.16 15.86
CA ASN A 227 -19.29 -1.00 16.65
C ASN A 227 -18.56 -1.74 17.78
N GLN A 228 -18.20 -0.96 18.79
CA GLN A 228 -17.62 -1.44 20.03
C GLN A 228 -18.49 -2.50 20.73
N THR A 229 -19.82 -2.30 20.74
CA THR A 229 -20.75 -3.24 21.41
C THR A 229 -20.73 -4.64 20.79
N LEU A 230 -20.58 -4.75 19.46
CA LEU A 230 -20.48 -6.06 18.82
C LEU A 230 -19.23 -6.82 19.28
N PHE A 231 -18.10 -6.13 19.45
CA PHE A 231 -16.88 -6.75 19.98
C PHE A 231 -17.11 -7.30 21.39
N GLU A 232 -17.73 -6.50 22.27
CA GLU A 232 -18.05 -6.90 23.65
C GLU A 232 -18.97 -8.13 23.70
N GLU A 233 -20.02 -8.14 22.87
CA GLU A 233 -20.98 -9.24 22.78
C GLU A 233 -20.32 -10.54 22.28
N GLU A 234 -19.49 -10.46 21.24
CA GLU A 234 -18.81 -11.64 20.70
C GLU A 234 -17.77 -12.20 21.67
N VAL A 235 -17.02 -11.35 22.38
CA VAL A 235 -16.05 -11.80 23.40
C VAL A 235 -16.77 -12.60 24.49
N VAL A 236 -17.90 -12.10 24.99
CA VAL A 236 -18.69 -12.82 26.00
C VAL A 236 -19.27 -14.11 25.43
N GLN A 237 -19.77 -14.08 24.20
CA GLN A 237 -20.31 -15.26 23.54
C GLN A 237 -19.26 -16.37 23.43
N TYR A 238 -18.11 -16.10 22.82
CA TYR A 238 -17.08 -17.11 22.60
C TYR A 238 -16.47 -17.62 23.92
N ALA A 239 -16.31 -16.75 24.91
CA ALA A 239 -15.88 -17.17 26.24
C ALA A 239 -16.91 -18.13 26.88
N SER A 240 -18.21 -17.88 26.69
CA SER A 240 -19.27 -18.77 27.18
C SER A 240 -19.33 -20.11 26.46
N GLU A 241 -18.85 -20.17 25.21
CA GLU A 241 -18.68 -21.39 24.41
C GLU A 241 -17.42 -22.19 24.82
N GLY A 242 -16.57 -21.62 25.69
CA GLY A 242 -15.41 -22.28 26.27
C GLY A 242 -14.08 -21.98 25.57
N HIS A 243 -14.07 -21.05 24.62
CA HIS A 243 -12.84 -20.63 23.94
C HIS A 243 -11.98 -19.74 24.84
N GLU A 244 -10.66 -19.97 24.84
CA GLU A 244 -9.73 -18.94 25.28
C GLU A 244 -9.66 -17.82 24.24
N ILE A 245 -9.66 -16.57 24.70
CA ILE A 245 -9.67 -15.39 23.83
C ILE A 245 -8.41 -14.59 24.06
N TYR A 246 -7.71 -14.32 22.97
CA TYR A 246 -6.56 -13.44 22.89
C TYR A 246 -6.90 -12.23 22.02
N LEU A 247 -6.26 -11.12 22.32
CA LEU A 247 -6.39 -9.88 21.58
C LEU A 247 -4.98 -9.37 21.26
N GLU A 248 -4.71 -9.18 19.98
CA GLU A 248 -3.49 -8.55 19.48
C GLU A 248 -3.79 -7.11 19.08
N ILE A 249 -3.06 -6.17 19.69
CA ILE A 249 -3.11 -4.75 19.37
C ILE A 249 -1.77 -4.33 18.80
N ASP A 250 -1.82 -3.70 17.64
CA ASP A 250 -0.66 -3.18 16.93
C ASP A 250 -0.61 -1.66 17.06
N ILE A 251 0.43 -1.10 17.66
CA ILE A 251 0.43 0.35 17.89
C ILE A 251 0.67 1.17 16.61
N TRP A 252 1.09 0.54 15.52
CA TRP A 252 1.46 1.21 14.26
C TRP A 252 0.37 1.10 13.18
N GLU A 253 -0.65 0.26 13.38
CA GLU A 253 -1.70 0.03 12.38
C GLU A 253 -2.88 1.01 12.53
N TYR A 254 -2.78 2.14 11.83
CA TYR A 254 -3.71 3.27 11.91
C TYR A 254 -5.13 3.03 11.37
N THR A 255 -5.41 1.85 10.80
CA THR A 255 -6.74 1.51 10.30
C THR A 255 -7.55 0.65 11.27
N GLN A 256 -7.08 0.54 12.52
CA GLN A 256 -7.81 -0.08 13.63
C GLN A 256 -9.03 0.76 14.06
N ALA A 257 -9.90 0.16 14.87
CA ALA A 257 -11.16 0.79 15.25
C ALA A 257 -10.91 2.00 16.15
N SER A 258 -11.67 3.07 15.90
CA SER A 258 -11.45 4.38 16.54
C SER A 258 -11.69 4.39 18.05
N TRP A 259 -12.41 3.39 18.58
CA TRP A 259 -12.69 3.26 20.01
C TRP A 259 -11.51 2.72 20.83
N TYR A 260 -10.46 2.19 20.20
CA TYR A 260 -9.22 1.79 20.90
C TYR A 260 -7.92 2.26 20.24
N TYR A 261 -7.98 2.87 19.06
CA TYR A 261 -6.83 3.41 18.35
C TYR A 261 -6.89 4.95 18.23
N PRO A 262 -5.79 5.68 18.47
CA PRO A 262 -4.47 5.20 18.89
C PRO A 262 -4.50 4.59 20.29
N LEU A 263 -3.61 3.61 20.53
CA LEU A 263 -3.54 2.95 21.83
C LEU A 263 -3.20 3.99 22.90
N SER A 264 -4.06 4.10 23.90
CA SER A 264 -3.94 5.06 25.00
C SER A 264 -4.27 4.39 26.32
N GLN A 265 -4.00 5.06 27.45
CA GLN A 265 -4.42 4.54 28.75
C GLN A 265 -5.93 4.28 28.83
N ASP A 266 -6.76 5.14 28.22
CA ASP A 266 -8.22 4.92 28.18
C ASP A 266 -8.58 3.64 27.42
N SER A 267 -7.84 3.31 26.37
CA SER A 267 -8.00 2.07 25.59
C SER A 267 -7.56 0.84 26.40
N LEU A 268 -6.46 0.95 27.15
CA LEU A 268 -6.01 -0.11 28.06
C LEU A 268 -7.02 -0.34 29.18
N ASP A 269 -7.47 0.73 29.83
CA ASP A 269 -8.48 0.69 30.89
C ASP A 269 -9.80 0.11 30.37
N TYR A 270 -10.16 0.41 29.11
CA TYR A 270 -11.31 -0.21 28.45
C TYR A 270 -11.14 -1.73 28.35
N PHE A 271 -10.04 -2.24 27.80
CA PHE A 271 -9.81 -3.68 27.71
C PHE A 271 -9.78 -4.34 29.09
N VAL A 272 -9.14 -3.71 30.07
CA VAL A 272 -9.15 -4.17 31.47
C VAL A 272 -10.55 -4.22 32.05
N SER A 273 -11.39 -3.22 31.77
CA SER A 273 -12.79 -3.18 32.22
C SER A 273 -13.64 -4.30 31.65
N LEU A 274 -13.27 -4.84 30.49
CA LEU A 274 -13.91 -6.02 29.89
C LEU A 274 -13.39 -7.34 30.47
N GLY A 275 -12.29 -7.32 31.23
CA GLY A 275 -11.64 -8.51 31.78
C GLY A 275 -10.46 -9.02 30.96
N PHE A 276 -9.89 -8.21 30.07
CA PHE A 276 -8.58 -8.49 29.48
C PHE A 276 -7.45 -8.03 30.41
N TYR A 277 -6.29 -8.65 30.28
CA TYR A 277 -5.05 -8.18 30.88
C TYR A 277 -3.92 -8.38 29.88
N ILE A 278 -2.89 -7.54 29.96
CA ILE A 278 -1.69 -7.68 29.14
C ILE A 278 -0.98 -8.95 29.59
N GLU A 279 -0.83 -9.89 28.67
CA GLU A 279 -0.15 -11.16 28.90
C GLU A 279 1.29 -11.09 28.39
N GLU A 280 1.50 -10.44 27.24
CA GLU A 280 2.84 -10.25 26.64
C GLU A 280 2.92 -8.92 25.89
N VAL A 281 4.07 -8.26 25.95
CA VAL A 281 4.40 -7.09 25.12
C VAL A 281 5.62 -7.43 24.28
N ILE A 282 5.48 -7.30 22.96
CA ILE A 282 6.60 -7.54 22.05
C ILE A 282 7.41 -6.26 21.92
N TYR A 283 8.66 -6.32 22.37
CA TYR A 283 9.63 -5.23 22.25
C TYR A 283 10.59 -5.46 21.09
N LYS A 284 10.94 -4.39 20.37
CA LYS A 284 11.88 -4.44 19.25
C LYS A 284 12.82 -3.24 19.29
N GLU A 285 14.10 -3.51 19.01
CA GLU A 285 15.12 -2.47 18.87
C GLU A 285 14.95 -1.76 17.53
N LEU A 286 14.61 -0.47 17.58
CA LEU A 286 14.43 0.39 16.42
C LEU A 286 15.51 1.47 16.38
N PRO A 287 16.03 1.84 15.19
CA PRO A 287 16.94 2.96 15.04
C PRO A 287 16.21 4.31 15.20
N THR A 288 16.68 5.13 16.14
CA THR A 288 16.25 6.50 16.42
C THR A 288 17.41 7.48 16.18
N ASP A 289 17.12 8.78 16.30
CA ASP A 289 18.16 9.83 16.26
C ASP A 289 19.16 9.71 17.43
N ASN A 290 18.82 9.02 18.52
CA ASN A 290 19.69 8.82 19.68
C ASN A 290 20.41 7.45 19.70
N GLY A 291 20.09 6.55 18.77
CA GLY A 291 20.70 5.21 18.70
C GLY A 291 19.67 4.10 18.49
N LEU A 292 19.97 2.88 18.91
CA LEU A 292 18.97 1.81 18.97
C LEU A 292 18.21 1.94 20.28
N GLU A 293 16.88 2.01 20.21
CA GLU A 293 15.99 2.08 21.37
C GLU A 293 14.94 0.96 21.29
N ASN A 294 14.56 0.43 22.46
CA ASN A 294 13.52 -0.60 22.53
C ASN A 294 12.13 0.05 22.55
N TYR A 295 11.30 -0.29 21.58
CA TYR A 295 9.90 0.12 21.53
C TYR A 295 8.99 -1.08 21.69
N SER A 296 7.89 -0.91 22.42
CA SER A 296 6.75 -1.81 22.35
C SER A 296 6.14 -1.71 20.95
N VAL A 297 5.97 -2.82 20.25
CA VAL A 297 5.38 -2.81 18.90
C VAL A 297 4.02 -3.49 18.86
N LEU A 298 3.83 -4.53 19.68
CA LEU A 298 2.58 -5.28 19.77
C LEU A 298 2.25 -5.59 21.24
N PHE A 299 0.97 -5.56 21.57
CA PHE A 299 0.44 -5.97 22.85
C PHE A 299 -0.45 -7.20 22.65
N LEU A 300 -0.19 -8.26 23.40
CA LEU A 300 -1.03 -9.44 23.46
C LEU A 300 -1.77 -9.43 24.80
N PHE A 301 -3.09 -9.35 24.72
CA PHE A 301 -3.98 -9.45 25.85
C PHE A 301 -4.60 -10.84 25.91
N LYS A 302 -4.86 -11.31 27.12
CA LYS A 302 -5.64 -12.52 27.39
C LYS A 302 -6.92 -12.16 28.14
N TYR A 303 -8.03 -12.77 27.76
CA TYR A 303 -9.31 -12.62 28.44
C TYR A 303 -9.39 -13.54 29.67
N ALA A 304 -9.54 -12.97 30.87
CA ALA A 304 -9.78 -13.71 32.12
C ALA A 304 -11.27 -13.77 32.52
N GLY A 305 -12.13 -13.03 31.83
CA GLY A 305 -13.48 -12.71 32.30
C GLY A 305 -13.48 -11.74 33.48
N ASN A 306 -14.66 -11.46 34.04
CA ASN A 306 -14.83 -10.52 35.16
C ASN A 306 -14.25 -11.02 36.51
N ASN A 307 -13.36 -12.02 36.50
CA ASN A 307 -12.58 -12.39 37.66
C ASN A 307 -11.41 -11.40 37.77
N VAL A 308 -11.66 -10.31 38.50
CA VAL A 308 -10.74 -9.22 38.85
C VAL A 308 -9.30 -9.74 39.04
N VAL A 309 -8.43 -9.43 38.09
CA VAL A 309 -6.97 -9.58 38.23
C VAL A 309 -6.45 -8.32 38.92
N ASP A 310 -5.68 -8.51 40.01
CA ASP A 310 -5.07 -7.42 40.78
C ASP A 310 -4.17 -6.55 39.88
N THR A 311 -4.44 -5.25 39.88
CA THR A 311 -3.96 -4.23 38.94
C THR A 311 -2.49 -3.78 39.16
N GLU A 312 -1.70 -4.53 39.93
CA GLU A 312 -0.37 -4.08 40.35
C GLU A 312 0.72 -4.25 39.28
N THR A 313 0.55 -5.10 38.27
CA THR A 313 1.59 -5.35 37.24
C THR A 313 1.53 -4.41 36.03
N ALA A 314 0.38 -3.81 35.71
CA ALA A 314 0.22 -2.99 34.49
C ALA A 314 0.82 -1.57 34.60
N ASN A 315 0.96 -1.02 35.81
CA ASN A 315 1.37 0.37 36.02
C ASN A 315 2.89 0.61 35.96
N VAL A 316 3.71 -0.44 35.93
CA VAL A 316 5.17 -0.29 35.98
C VAL A 316 5.81 -0.22 34.58
N GLU A 317 5.18 -0.82 33.56
CA GLU A 317 5.77 -0.89 32.21
C GLU A 317 5.27 0.20 31.23
N THR A 318 4.10 0.80 31.46
CA THR A 318 3.52 1.83 30.58
C THR A 318 4.13 3.23 30.77
N THR A 319 4.78 3.49 31.91
CA THR A 319 5.38 4.82 32.18
C THR A 319 6.58 5.09 31.25
N GLU A 320 7.30 4.05 30.79
CA GLU A 320 8.39 4.23 29.82
C GLU A 320 7.90 4.36 28.37
N ALA A 321 6.70 3.87 28.05
CA ALA A 321 6.16 3.92 26.68
C ALA A 321 5.49 5.26 26.34
N VAL A 322 4.82 5.90 27.30
CA VAL A 322 4.10 7.18 27.07
C VAL A 322 5.04 8.39 27.11
N ASP A 323 6.11 8.33 27.91
CA ASP A 323 7.05 9.45 28.03
C ASP A 323 7.95 9.65 26.79
N ASN A 324 8.07 8.65 25.91
CA ASN A 324 8.88 8.72 24.68
C ASN A 324 8.14 9.24 23.44
N GLU A 325 6.84 9.52 23.50
CA GLU A 325 6.07 10.09 22.37
C GLU A 325 5.84 11.60 22.46
N THR A 326 6.33 12.29 23.51
CA THR A 326 6.13 13.74 23.70
C THR A 326 7.39 14.61 23.59
N SER A 327 8.48 14.11 22.99
CA SER A 327 9.70 14.91 22.72
C SER A 327 10.07 15.02 21.25
#